data_AF-A0A5E4DA68-F1
#
_entry.id   AF-A0A5E4DA68-F1
#
_cell.length_a   1.000
_cell.length_b   1.000
_cell.length_c   1.000
_cell.angle_alpha   90.00
_cell.angle_beta   90.00
_cell.angle_gamma   90.00
#
_symmetry.space_group_name_H-M   'P 1'
#
loop_
_entity.id
_entity.type
_entity.pdbx_description
1 polymer ?
#
loop_
_entity_poly.entity_id
_entity_poly.type
_entity_poly.pdbx_seq_one_letter_code
_entity_poly.pdbx_strand_id
1 'polypeptide(L)'
;MHCHYQGYVAESPHSVVTLSVCSGLRGFLQFENISYGIEPLESSARFEHIIYQVKNGNPDVLTFADNYSHIQQKDQLYKFHLSSQ
;
A
#
# COMPACT_ATOMS: atom_id res chain seq x y z
N MET A 1 19.72 -13.04 1.80
CA MET A 1 19.15 -12.05 0.86
C MET A 1 18.65 -10.87 1.67
N HIS A 2 19.12 -9.65 1.40
CA HIS A 2 18.58 -8.44 2.01
C HIS A 2 17.39 -7.96 1.17
N CYS A 3 16.17 -8.12 1.68
CA CYS A 3 14.93 -7.75 0.99
C CYS A 3 14.00 -6.89 1.86
N HIS A 4 14.49 -6.39 3.00
CA HIS A 4 13.81 -5.44 3.87
C HIS A 4 14.58 -4.12 3.85
N TYR A 5 13.85 -3.01 3.71
CA TYR A 5 14.40 -1.68 3.58
C TYR A 5 13.65 -0.71 4.48
N GLN A 6 14.39 0.20 5.10
CA GLN A 6 13.84 1.29 5.90
C GLN A 6 14.50 2.60 5.47
N GLY A 7 13.73 3.68 5.45
CA GLY A 7 14.24 4.98 5.07
C GLY A 7 13.20 6.09 5.15
N TYR A 8 13.42 7.11 4.32
CA TYR A 8 12.67 8.36 4.29
C TYR A 8 12.38 8.73 2.84
N VAL A 9 11.27 9.40 2.59
CA VAL A 9 10.97 10.04 1.30
C VAL A 9 12.00 11.13 1.06
N ALA A 10 12.55 11.19 -0.16
CA ALA A 10 13.45 12.26 -0.57
C ALA A 10 12.81 13.63 -0.31
N GLU A 11 13.60 14.58 0.17
CA GLU A 11 13.13 15.93 0.54
C GLU A 11 12.10 15.98 1.69
N SER A 12 11.82 14.86 2.39
CA SER A 12 10.95 14.83 3.58
C SER A 12 11.54 13.94 4.68
N PRO A 13 12.50 14.45 5.48
CA PRO A 13 13.18 13.67 6.51
C PRO A 13 12.28 13.30 7.71
N HIS A 14 11.08 13.88 7.81
CA HIS A 14 10.10 13.52 8.85
C HIS A 14 9.17 12.37 8.46
N SER A 15 9.27 11.90 7.22
CA SER A 15 8.54 10.72 6.77
C SER A 15 9.15 9.44 7.36
N VAL A 16 8.47 8.30 7.24
CA VAL A 16 9.06 7.00 7.55
C VAL A 16 8.59 6.01 6.50
N VAL A 17 9.52 5.26 5.92
CA VAL A 17 9.24 4.21 4.95
C VAL A 17 9.79 2.89 5.46
N THR A 18 8.97 1.85 5.45
CA THR A 18 9.40 0.46 5.69
C THR A 18 8.85 -0.42 4.57
N LEU A 19 9.73 -1.10 3.83
CA LEU A 19 9.38 -1.92 2.67
C LEU A 19 9.97 -3.33 2.76
N SER A 20 9.22 -4.30 2.27
CA SER A 20 9.67 -5.66 1.98
C SER A 20 9.48 -5.93 0.49
N VAL A 21 10.48 -6.54 -0.14
CA VAL A 21 10.41 -7.03 -1.52
C VAL A 21 10.62 -8.53 -1.60
N CYS A 22 10.57 -9.25 -0.47
CA CYS A 22 10.92 -10.67 -0.40
C CYS A 22 9.96 -11.56 -1.21
N SER A 23 8.69 -11.16 -1.32
CA SER A 23 7.64 -11.88 -2.06
C SER A 23 6.66 -10.90 -2.72
N GLY A 24 7.19 -9.89 -3.41
CA GLY A 24 6.45 -8.73 -3.91
C GLY A 24 6.50 -7.54 -2.95
N LEU A 25 6.24 -6.34 -3.47
CA LEU A 25 6.31 -5.09 -2.70
C LEU A 25 5.23 -5.03 -1.64
N ARG A 26 5.64 -4.92 -0.37
CA ARG A 26 4.78 -4.69 0.79
C ARG A 26 5.39 -3.62 1.67
N GLY A 27 4.57 -2.87 2.40
CA GLY A 27 5.09 -2.00 3.44
C GLY A 27 4.22 -0.82 3.79
N PHE A 28 4.82 0.14 4.49
CA PHE A 28 4.15 1.33 4.98
C PHE A 28 4.97 2.59 4.73
N LEU A 29 4.26 3.67 4.42
CA LEU A 29 4.79 5.02 4.28
C LEU A 29 4.02 5.94 5.22
N GLN A 30 4.71 6.61 6.12
CA GLN A 30 4.15 7.71 6.91
C GLN A 30 4.69 9.03 6.36
N PHE A 31 3.79 9.93 5.96
CA PHE A 31 4.11 11.24 5.40
C PHE A 31 3.02 12.24 5.80
N GLU A 32 3.41 13.42 6.32
CA GLU A 32 2.47 14.49 6.71
C GLU A 32 1.31 14.02 7.60
N ASN A 33 1.60 13.21 8.63
CA ASN A 33 0.63 12.59 9.54
C ASN A 33 -0.37 11.62 8.88
N ILE A 34 -0.15 11.27 7.63
CA ILE A 34 -0.90 10.24 6.92
C ILE A 34 -0.05 8.99 6.83
N SER A 35 -0.65 7.85 7.15
CA SER A 35 -0.03 6.54 6.92
C SER A 35 -0.65 5.90 5.68
N TYR A 36 0.19 5.29 4.85
CA TYR A 36 -0.20 4.57 3.66
C TYR A 36 0.31 3.13 3.75
N GLY A 37 -0.53 2.17 3.37
CA GLY A 37 -0.17 0.77 3.21
C GLY A 37 0.05 0.44 1.73
N ILE A 38 0.98 -0.48 1.47
CA ILE A 38 1.26 -1.05 0.14
C ILE A 38 1.16 -2.56 0.25
N GLU A 39 0.28 -3.16 -0.55
CA GLU A 39 0.10 -4.61 -0.61
C GLU A 39 -0.09 -5.10 -2.05
N PRO A 40 0.35 -6.31 -2.39
CA PRO A 40 -0.01 -6.95 -3.65
C PRO A 40 -1.53 -7.11 -3.76
N LEU A 41 -2.05 -6.92 -4.96
CA LEU A 41 -3.43 -7.26 -5.27
C LEU A 41 -3.54 -8.77 -5.42
N GLU A 42 -4.23 -9.42 -4.49
CA GLU A 42 -4.45 -10.87 -4.50
C GLU A 42 -5.04 -11.34 -5.83
N SER A 43 -4.49 -12.43 -6.37
CA SER A 43 -4.89 -13.02 -7.66
C SER A 43 -4.69 -12.13 -8.90
N SER A 44 -3.95 -11.02 -8.81
CA SER A 44 -3.59 -10.24 -10.00
C SER A 44 -2.60 -11.02 -10.88
N ALA A 45 -2.98 -11.27 -12.13
CA ALA A 45 -2.11 -11.87 -13.14
C ALA A 45 -0.97 -10.93 -13.60
N ARG A 46 -0.99 -9.66 -13.17
CA ARG A 46 -0.05 -8.61 -13.58
C ARG A 46 0.80 -8.07 -12.43
N PHE A 47 0.77 -8.70 -11.26
CA PHE A 47 1.50 -8.25 -10.06
C PHE A 47 1.17 -6.80 -9.68
N GLU A 48 -0.10 -6.42 -9.79
CA GLU A 48 -0.56 -5.09 -9.39
C GLU A 48 -0.48 -4.92 -7.87
N HIS A 49 -0.33 -3.68 -7.41
CA HIS A 49 -0.30 -3.32 -5.98
C HIS A 49 -1.42 -2.32 -5.68
N ILE A 50 -1.97 -2.42 -4.47
CA ILE A 50 -2.87 -1.42 -3.93
C ILE A 50 -2.10 -0.53 -2.95
N ILE A 51 -2.34 0.78 -3.06
CA ILE A 51 -1.88 1.79 -2.11
C ILE A 51 -3.10 2.43 -1.48
N TYR A 52 -3.17 2.40 -0.16
CA TYR A 52 -4.35 2.88 0.56
C TYR A 52 -3.95 3.66 1.80
N GLN A 53 -4.77 4.64 2.18
CA GLN A 53 -4.57 5.39 3.42
C GLN A 53 -5.00 4.56 4.63
N VAL A 54 -4.08 4.32 5.56
CA VAL A 54 -4.36 3.72 6.86
C VAL A 54 -4.95 4.81 7.76
N LYS A 55 -6.26 4.77 7.98
CA LYS A 55 -6.94 5.65 8.93
C LYS A 55 -6.90 5.01 10.30
N ASN A 56 -6.57 5.79 11.33
CA ASN A 56 -6.47 5.33 12.73
C ASN A 56 -7.84 5.02 13.38
N GLY A 57 -8.84 4.65 12.58
CA GLY A 57 -10.20 4.38 12.98
C GLY A 57 -10.55 2.93 12.70
N ASN A 58 -10.48 2.12 13.76
CA ASN A 58 -10.91 0.74 13.88
C ASN A 58 -9.93 -0.32 13.29
N PRO A 59 -9.32 -1.20 14.13
CA PRO A 59 -8.55 -2.36 13.66
C PRO A 59 -9.35 -3.31 12.76
N ASP A 60 -10.67 -3.17 12.69
CA ASP A 60 -11.52 -3.92 11.77
C ASP A 60 -11.22 -3.65 10.28
N VAL A 61 -10.53 -2.56 9.92
CA VAL A 61 -10.06 -2.33 8.52
C VAL A 61 -9.08 -3.41 8.06
N LEU A 62 -8.30 -3.98 8.98
CA LEU A 62 -7.41 -5.12 8.68
C LEU A 62 -8.19 -6.43 8.49
N THR A 63 -9.47 -6.48 8.88
CA THR A 63 -10.35 -7.65 8.74
C THR A 63 -11.20 -7.59 7.46
N PHE A 64 -11.22 -6.48 6.73
CA PHE A 64 -12.00 -6.33 5.49
C PHE A 64 -11.27 -6.82 4.22
N ALA A 65 -10.00 -7.21 4.31
CA ALA A 65 -9.31 -7.86 3.18
C ALA A 65 -9.84 -9.28 2.90
N ASP A 66 -10.56 -9.89 3.84
CA ASP A 66 -11.02 -11.29 3.71
C ASP A 66 -12.41 -11.45 3.07
N ASN A 67 -13.13 -10.37 2.72
CA ASN A 67 -14.46 -10.55 2.10
C ASN A 67 -14.85 -9.38 1.19
N TYR A 68 -14.24 -9.33 0.01
CA TYR A 68 -14.51 -8.32 -1.05
C TYR A 68 -15.83 -8.56 -1.79
N SER A 69 -16.91 -8.80 -1.05
CA SER A 69 -18.27 -8.93 -1.59
C SER A 69 -19.17 -7.72 -1.30
N HIS A 70 -18.63 -6.59 -0.82
CA HIS A 70 -19.45 -5.38 -0.59
C HIS A 70 -18.82 -4.02 -0.90
N ILE A 71 -17.75 -3.95 -1.70
CA ILE A 71 -17.28 -2.66 -2.25
C ILE A 71 -17.96 -2.40 -3.60
N GLN A 72 -19.29 -2.37 -3.56
CA GLN A 72 -20.04 -1.65 -4.58
C GLN A 72 -20.16 -0.20 -4.11
N GLN A 73 -19.45 0.69 -4.79
CA GLN A 73 -19.51 2.15 -4.66
C GLN A 73 -18.82 2.76 -3.42
N LYS A 74 -17.53 3.07 -3.56
CA LYS A 74 -17.09 4.43 -3.26
C LYS A 74 -15.82 4.79 -4.03
N ASP A 75 -16.09 5.49 -5.13
CA ASP A 75 -15.24 6.40 -5.90
C ASP A 75 -13.73 6.14 -6.02
N GLN A 76 -13.35 5.85 -7.26
CA GLN A 76 -12.08 6.23 -7.87
C GLN A 76 -10.85 5.55 -7.28
N LEU A 77 -10.77 4.25 -7.55
CA LEU A 77 -9.50 3.53 -7.69
C LEU A 77 -8.62 4.33 -8.67
N TYR A 78 -7.66 5.10 -8.16
CA TYR A 78 -6.71 5.83 -8.98
C TYR A 78 -5.95 4.82 -9.86
N LYS A 79 -6.42 4.64 -11.09
CA LYS A 79 -5.76 3.81 -12.10
C LYS A 79 -4.51 4.54 -12.56
N PHE A 80 -3.40 4.31 -11.87
CA PHE A 80 -2.10 4.72 -12.37
C PHE A 80 -1.68 3.72 -13.45
N HIS A 81 -1.77 4.14 -14.72
CA HIS A 81 -1.21 3.41 -15.83
C HIS A 81 0.30 3.68 -15.87
N LEU A 82 1.11 2.79 -15.28
CA LEU A 82 2.55 2.82 -15.48
C LEU A 82 2.87 2.11 -16.81
N SER A 83 3.22 2.88 -17.83
CA SER A 83 3.84 2.35 -19.04
C SER A 83 5.34 2.12 -18.78
N SER A 84 5.81 0.88 -18.96
CA SER A 84 7.23 0.60 -19.11
C SER A 84 7.70 1.11 -20.47
N GLN A 85 8.81 1.85 -20.49
CA GLN A 85 9.60 2.01 -21.70
C GLN A 85 10.49 0.78 -21.89
#